data_AF-A0A7V4T4F7-F1
#
_entry.id   AF-A0A7V4T4F7-F1
#
_cell.length_a   1.000
_cell.length_b   1.000
_cell.length_c   1.000
_cell.angle_alpha   90.00
_cell.angle_beta   90.00
_cell.angle_gamma   90.00
#
_symmetry.space_group_name_H-M   'P 1'
#
loop_
_entity.id
_entity.type
_entity.pdbx_description
1 polymer ?
#
loop_
_entity_poly.entity_id
_entity_poly.type
_entity_poly.pdbx_seq_one_letter_code
_entity_poly.pdbx_strand_id
1 'polypeptide(L)'
;MTTGAIFLLIPPLRNNKTLLPFTCAMIIFGVWIDKALGMISGGFVPSPLHHVTEYAPTGPEIMISFGVYAIGFLVLTILYKLATQVKEEVRG
;
A
#
# COMPACT_ATOMS: atom_id res chain seq x y z
N MET A 1 -10.24 -4.27 4.92
CA MET A 1 -9.17 -4.25 5.93
C MET A 1 -9.41 -5.28 7.04
N THR A 2 -10.56 -5.26 7.70
CA THR A 2 -10.93 -6.19 8.79
C THR A 2 -10.88 -7.67 8.38
N THR A 3 -11.43 -8.03 7.22
CA THR A 3 -11.40 -9.41 6.68
C THR A 3 -9.98 -9.92 6.44
N GLY A 4 -9.11 -9.07 5.87
CA GLY A 4 -7.71 -9.42 5.64
C GLY A 4 -6.91 -9.58 6.95
N ALA A 5 -7.21 -8.76 7.96
CA ALA A 5 -6.61 -8.90 9.29
C ALA A 5 -7.03 -10.22 9.96
N ILE A 6 -8.30 -10.60 9.87
CA ILE A 6 -8.80 -11.89 10.39
C ILE A 6 -8.09 -13.07 9.70
N PHE A 7 -7.90 -12.99 8.38
CA PHE A 7 -7.21 -14.03 7.61
C PHE A 7 -5.73 -14.17 8.02
N LEU A 8 -5.06 -13.09 8.41
CA LEU A 8 -3.69 -13.14 8.94
C LEU A 8 -3.61 -13.63 10.39
N LEU A 9 -4.65 -13.41 11.20
CA LEU A 9 -4.68 -13.85 12.60
C LEU A 9 -4.84 -15.37 12.74
N ILE A 10 -5.51 -16.02 11.80
CA ILE A 10 -5.79 -17.45 11.83
C ILE A 10 -4.61 -18.23 11.23
N PRO A 11 -3.86 -19.05 12.02
CA PRO A 11 -2.67 -19.78 11.57
C PRO A 11 -2.86 -20.64 10.30
N PRO A 12 -3.95 -21.43 10.13
CA PRO A 12 -4.13 -22.22 8.92
C PRO A 12 -4.39 -21.37 7.66
N LEU A 13 -4.97 -20.17 7.79
CA LEU A 13 -5.24 -19.29 6.65
C LEU A 13 -3.99 -18.53 6.21
N ARG A 14 -3.19 -18.02 7.15
CA ARG A 14 -1.91 -17.35 6.81
C ARG A 14 -0.84 -18.29 6.24
N ASN A 15 -0.88 -19.58 6.60
CA ASN A 15 0.06 -20.57 6.07
C ASN A 15 -0.33 -21.10 4.69
N ASN A 16 -1.52 -20.74 4.20
CA ASN A 16 -1.95 -21.11 2.86
C ASN A 16 -1.35 -20.14 1.82
N LYS A 17 -0.36 -20.62 1.06
CA LYS A 17 0.36 -19.85 0.05
C LYS A 17 -0.53 -19.31 -1.09
N THR A 18 -1.70 -19.89 -1.32
CA THR A 18 -2.65 -19.44 -2.35
C THR A 18 -3.49 -18.25 -1.85
N LEU A 19 -3.88 -18.26 -0.57
CA LEU A 19 -4.71 -17.21 0.05
C LEU A 19 -3.89 -16.01 0.55
N LEU A 20 -2.63 -16.24 0.92
CA LEU A 20 -1.74 -15.21 1.46
C LEU A 20 -1.54 -14.00 0.52
N PRO A 21 -1.22 -14.15 -0.78
CA PRO A 21 -1.01 -12.98 -1.66
C PRO A 21 -2.28 -12.15 -1.83
N PHE A 22 -3.45 -12.79 -1.93
CA PHE A 22 -4.74 -12.11 -1.99
C PHE A 22 -5.03 -11.32 -0.71
N THR A 23 -4.76 -11.94 0.44
CA THR A 23 -4.92 -11.31 1.76
C THR A 23 -4.03 -10.06 1.90
N CYS A 24 -2.76 -10.15 1.47
CA CYS A 24 -1.84 -9.01 1.47
C CYS A 24 -2.34 -7.87 0.57
N ALA A 25 -2.80 -8.18 -0.64
CA ALA A 25 -3.35 -7.18 -1.55
C ALA A 25 -4.56 -6.46 -0.94
N MET A 26 -5.51 -7.21 -0.34
CA MET A 26 -6.67 -6.62 0.34
C MET A 26 -6.28 -5.65 1.46
N ILE A 27 -5.20 -5.94 2.20
CA ILE A 27 -4.71 -5.06 3.26
C ILE A 27 -4.07 -3.82 2.67
N ILE A 28 -3.22 -3.96 1.65
CA ILE A 28 -2.59 -2.82 0.97
C ILE A 28 -3.65 -1.86 0.43
N PHE A 29 -4.65 -2.36 -0.31
CA PHE A 29 -5.74 -1.52 -0.81
C PHE A 29 -6.59 -0.92 0.31
N GLY A 30 -6.86 -1.68 1.37
CA GLY A 30 -7.59 -1.19 2.54
C GLY A 30 -6.88 -0.03 3.25
N VAL A 31 -5.56 -0.17 3.46
CA VAL A 31 -4.73 0.89 4.07
C VAL A 31 -4.62 2.09 3.14
N TRP A 32 -4.51 1.87 1.82
CA TRP A 32 -4.46 2.97 0.86
C TRP A 32 -5.74 3.82 0.91
N ILE A 33 -6.92 3.20 0.99
CA ILE A 33 -8.19 3.93 1.14
C ILE A 33 -8.24 4.66 2.48
N ASP A 34 -8.00 3.95 3.59
CA ASP A 34 -8.10 4.50 4.94
C ASP A 34 -7.14 5.67 5.17
N LYS A 35 -5.88 5.52 4.73
CA LYS A 35 -4.82 6.49 5.00
C LYS A 35 -4.68 7.54 3.91
N ALA A 36 -4.72 7.18 2.63
CA ALA A 36 -4.56 8.19 1.58
C ALA A 36 -5.83 9.05 1.48
N LEU A 37 -6.98 8.44 1.23
CA LEU A 37 -8.22 9.20 1.03
C LEU A 37 -8.77 9.76 2.35
N GLY A 38 -8.74 8.97 3.42
CA GLY A 38 -9.25 9.38 4.73
C GLY A 38 -8.45 10.50 5.40
N MET A 39 -7.12 10.47 5.37
CA MET A 39 -6.31 11.54 6.00
C MET A 39 -6.22 12.80 5.14
N ILE A 40 -6.25 12.68 3.81
CA ILE A 40 -6.30 13.86 2.93
C ILE A 40 -7.64 14.58 3.14
N SER A 41 -8.77 13.88 3.03
CA SER A 41 -10.09 14.52 3.28
C SER A 41 -10.18 15.13 4.68
N GLY A 42 -9.72 14.45 5.73
CA GLY A 42 -9.69 15.00 7.08
C GLY A 42 -8.83 16.27 7.25
N GLY A 43 -7.77 16.43 6.46
CA GLY A 43 -6.90 17.60 6.50
C GLY A 43 -7.36 18.79 5.63
N PHE A 44 -8.13 18.54 4.56
CA PHE A 44 -8.52 19.55 3.57
C PHE A 44 -10.01 19.94 3.62
N VAL A 45 -10.89 19.12 4.18
CA VAL A 45 -12.33 19.40 4.28
C VAL A 45 -12.67 20.46 5.35
N PRO A 46 -12.04 20.48 6.55
CA PRO A 46 -12.27 21.56 7.51
C PRO A 46 -11.40 22.77 7.16
N SER A 47 -11.96 23.75 6.45
CA SER A 47 -11.29 25.04 6.32
C SER A 47 -11.46 25.86 7.60
N PRO A 48 -10.43 26.62 8.05
CA PRO A 48 -10.55 27.56 9.18
C PRO A 48 -11.62 28.64 8.98
N LEU A 49 -12.14 28.78 7.75
CA LEU A 49 -13.14 29.75 7.34
C LEU A 49 -14.59 29.22 7.42
N HIS A 50 -14.84 28.07 8.05
CA HIS A 50 -16.18 27.47 8.17
C HIS A 50 -16.83 27.06 6.83
N HIS A 51 -16.09 27.08 5.72
CA HIS A 51 -16.52 26.50 4.45
C HIS A 51 -16.14 25.02 4.41
N VAL A 52 -17.13 24.15 4.25
CA VAL A 52 -16.93 22.72 4.00
C VAL A 52 -16.76 22.55 2.50
N THR A 53 -15.53 22.34 2.05
CA THR A 53 -15.25 21.99 0.65
C THR A 53 -15.22 20.47 0.55
N GLU A 54 -16.16 19.88 -0.21
CA GLU A 54 -16.13 18.45 -0.48
C GLU A 54 -14.88 18.10 -1.31
N TYR A 55 -14.04 17.20 -0.77
CA TYR A 55 -12.88 16.68 -1.46
C TYR A 55 -13.22 15.33 -2.11
N ALA A 56 -13.17 15.29 -3.44
CA ALA A 56 -13.23 14.05 -4.21
C ALA A 56 -11.90 13.89 -4.97
N PRO A 57 -11.23 12.73 -4.87
CA PRO A 57 -9.97 12.52 -5.56
C PRO A 57 -10.17 12.63 -7.07
N THR A 58 -9.31 13.42 -7.71
CA THR A 58 -9.30 13.61 -9.16
C THR A 58 -8.52 12.50 -9.85
N GLY A 59 -8.79 12.27 -11.15
CA GLY A 59 -8.07 11.28 -11.96
C GLY A 59 -6.54 11.42 -11.92
N PRO A 60 -5.97 12.64 -12.00
CA PRO A 60 -4.53 12.85 -11.86
C PRO A 60 -3.96 12.45 -10.49
N GLU A 61 -4.67 12.72 -9.40
CA GLU A 61 -4.20 12.36 -8.04
C GLU A 61 -4.08 10.84 -7.85
N ILE A 62 -5.01 10.09 -8.44
CA ILE A 62 -4.96 8.63 -8.48
C ILE A 62 -3.75 8.18 -9.31
N MET A 63 -3.52 8.77 -10.49
CA MET A 63 -2.39 8.44 -11.35
C MET A 63 -1.04 8.70 -10.66
N ILE A 64 -0.89 9.84 -9.97
CA ILE A 64 0.32 10.16 -9.20
C ILE A 64 0.54 9.13 -8.10
N SER A 65 -0.53 8.76 -7.37
CA SER A 65 -0.45 7.73 -6.32
C SER A 65 0.08 6.40 -6.86
N PHE A 66 -0.43 5.93 -8.00
CA PHE A 66 0.09 4.73 -8.66
C PHE A 66 1.53 4.90 -9.16
N GLY A 67 1.90 6.09 -9.64
CA GLY A 67 3.27 6.42 -10.04
C GLY A 67 4.27 6.28 -8.89
N VAL A 68 3.91 6.74 -7.68
CA VAL A 68 4.75 6.58 -6.47
C VAL A 68 4.96 5.09 -6.15
N TYR A 69 3.92 4.26 -6.23
CA TYR A 69 4.06 2.82 -6.06
C TYR A 69 4.97 2.18 -7.11
N ALA A 70 4.82 2.57 -8.39
CA ALA A 70 5.65 2.05 -9.48
C ALA A 70 7.14 2.38 -9.28
N ILE A 71 7.46 3.62 -8.87
CA ILE A 71 8.83 4.01 -8.56
C ILE A 71 9.37 3.21 -7.36
N GLY A 72 8.58 3.04 -6.31
CA GLY A 72 8.96 2.21 -5.16
C GLY A 72 9.29 0.77 -5.56
N PHE A 73 8.46 0.15 -6.40
CA PHE A 73 8.71 -1.19 -6.95
C PHE A 73 9.97 -1.26 -7.82
N LEU A 74 10.24 -0.22 -8.61
CA LEU A 74 11.45 -0.12 -9.41
C LEU A 74 12.70 -0.09 -8.52
N VAL A 75 12.70 0.77 -7.50
CA VAL A 75 13.80 0.87 -6.53
C VAL A 75 14.01 -0.45 -5.81
N LEU A 76 12.93 -1.09 -5.33
CA LEU A 76 13.02 -2.40 -4.69
C LEU A 76 13.63 -3.45 -5.60
N THR A 77 13.28 -3.45 -6.89
CA THR A 77 13.81 -4.40 -7.86
C THR A 77 15.32 -4.24 -8.03
N ILE A 78 15.81 -3.00 -8.12
CA ILE A 78 17.24 -2.69 -8.22
C ILE A 78 17.97 -3.16 -6.95
N LEU A 79 17.46 -2.81 -5.76
CA LEU A 79 18.07 -3.19 -4.49
C LEU A 79 18.10 -4.72 -4.30
N TYR A 80 17.03 -5.43 -4.67
CA TYR A 80 16.99 -6.90 -4.60
C TYR A 80 18.02 -7.53 -5.53
N LYS A 81 18.19 -7.00 -6.74
CA LYS A 81 19.20 -7.49 -7.67
C LYS A 81 20.61 -7.34 -7.09
N LEU A 82 20.93 -6.18 -6.53
CA LEU A 82 22.23 -5.94 -5.90
C LEU A 82 22.45 -6.85 -4.68
N ALA A 83 21.46 -6.94 -3.79
CA ALA A 83 21.57 -7.75 -2.58
C ALA A 83 21.74 -9.24 -2.87
N THR A 84 21.06 -9.76 -3.90
CA THR A 84 21.18 -11.16 -4.31
C THR A 84 22.54 -11.45 -4.92
N GLN A 85 23.07 -10.56 -5.77
CA GLN A 85 24.43 -10.69 -6.31
C GLN A 85 25.50 -10.71 -5.21
N VAL A 86 25.45 -9.76 -4.26
CA VAL A 86 26.40 -9.73 -3.13
C VAL A 86 26.30 -11.00 -2.28
N LYS A 87 25.08 -11.49 -2.03
CA LYS A 87 24.86 -12.72 -1.25
C LYS A 87 25.44 -13.96 -1.95
N GLU A 88 25.38 -14.01 -3.27
CA GLU A 88 25.97 -15.11 -4.05
C GLU A 88 27.50 -15.05 -4.02
N GLU A 89 28.08 -13.85 -4.15
CA GLU A 89 29.54 -13.65 -4.15
C GLU A 89 30.19 -13.97 -2.80
N VAL A 90 29.53 -13.69 -1.67
CA VAL A 90 30.02 -14.05 -0.33
C VAL A 90 29.91 -15.55 -0.02
N ARG A 91 29.09 -16.29 -0.79
CA ARG A 91 28.77 -17.70 -0.54
C ARG A 91 29.58 -18.66 -1.42
N GLY A 92 30.23 -18.15 -2.46
CA GLY A 92 31.27 -18.84 -3.25
C GLY A 92 32.65 -18.66 -2.62
#